data_AF-A0AAW1NY02-F1
#
_entry.id   AF-A0AAW1NY02-F1
#
_cell.length_a   1.000
_cell.length_b   1.000
_cell.length_c   1.000
_cell.angle_alpha   90.00
_cell.angle_beta   90.00
_cell.angle_gamma   90.00
#
_symmetry.space_group_name_H-M   'P 1'
#
loop_
_entity.id
_entity.type
_entity.pdbx_description
1 polymer ?
#
loop_
_entity_poly.entity_id
_entity_poly.type
_entity_poly.pdbx_seq_one_letter_code
_entity_poly.pdbx_strand_id
1 'polypeptide(L)'
;MCAMYQNQSRVCLEFLKSSRGCGKGREIKLNYSDNQVPLQLQGRVDERLWHDFMRDVLALRAHHPYLASPRAGQCCEWGFCGIFGLVFGFCMVQPDSGVYPTWLAEVQQMLDAWQSVFQQRGVSLSLQITKLIWIQMDITQNPQNAIPSQGNVAQGYPVPKT
;
A
#
# COMPACT_ATOMS: atom_id res chain seq x y z
N MET A 1 -6.82 13.17 9.99
CA MET A 1 -5.59 12.58 9.40
C MET A 1 -4.82 11.97 10.55
N CYS A 2 -4.74 10.65 10.63
CA CYS A 2 -3.77 9.99 11.48
C CYS A 2 -2.61 9.64 10.58
N ALA A 3 -1.60 10.51 10.50
CA ALA A 3 -0.29 10.08 10.03
C ALA A 3 0.18 9.04 11.06
N MET A 4 0.19 7.76 10.69
CA MET A 4 0.77 6.74 11.55
C MET A 4 2.22 7.14 11.85
N TYR A 5 2.70 6.80 13.06
CA TYR A 5 3.95 7.29 13.66
C TYR A 5 5.16 7.14 12.72
N GLN A 6 5.46 8.17 11.94
CA GLN A 6 6.69 8.31 11.16
C GLN A 6 7.78 8.82 12.09
N ASN A 7 8.95 8.20 12.07
CA ASN A 7 10.09 8.64 12.85
C ASN A 7 11.38 8.50 12.03
N GLN A 8 12.53 8.78 12.63
CA GLN A 8 13.83 8.70 11.95
C GLN A 8 14.20 7.28 11.47
N SER A 9 13.57 6.25 12.02
CA SER A 9 13.82 4.84 11.67
C SER A 9 12.64 4.16 10.99
N ARG A 10 11.57 4.88 10.66
CA ARG A 10 10.34 4.29 10.15
C ARG A 10 9.64 5.21 9.17
N VAL A 11 9.34 4.64 8.01
CA VAL A 11 8.49 5.24 6.98
C VAL A 11 7.24 4.38 6.84
N CYS A 12 6.08 5.02 6.80
CA CYS A 12 4.79 4.34 6.65
C CYS A 12 4.13 4.80 5.35
N LEU A 13 4.03 3.92 4.36
CA LEU A 13 3.32 4.18 3.10
C LEU A 13 1.87 3.73 3.23
N GLU A 14 0.93 4.68 3.25
CA GLU A 14 -0.46 4.45 3.61
C GLU A 14 -1.39 4.39 2.38
N PHE A 15 -2.35 3.46 2.40
CA PHE A 15 -3.46 3.41 1.44
C PHE A 15 -4.68 4.14 2.02
N LEU A 16 -4.80 5.42 1.69
CA LEU A 16 -5.83 6.31 2.24
C LEU A 16 -7.09 6.30 1.39
N LYS A 17 -8.21 5.84 1.96
CA LYS A 17 -9.53 5.92 1.33
C LYS A 17 -9.94 7.39 1.16
N SER A 18 -10.34 7.76 -0.05
CA SER A 18 -10.83 9.10 -0.40
C SER A 18 -12.09 8.98 -1.27
N SER A 19 -13.07 9.84 -1.03
CA SER A 19 -14.24 10.01 -1.88
C SER A 19 -14.23 11.43 -2.42
N ARG A 20 -14.34 11.59 -3.75
CA ARG A 20 -14.29 12.91 -4.41
C ARG A 20 -15.65 13.64 -4.41
N GLY A 21 -16.60 13.24 -3.57
CA GLY A 21 -17.95 13.81 -3.50
C GLY A 21 -18.96 13.11 -4.41
N CYS A 22 -20.20 13.62 -4.44
CA CYS A 22 -21.31 12.99 -5.15
C CYS A 22 -21.00 12.81 -6.64
N GLY A 23 -20.98 11.56 -7.12
CA GLY A 23 -20.75 11.20 -8.52
C GLY A 23 -19.29 11.07 -8.99
N LYS A 24 -18.29 11.37 -8.16
CA LYS A 24 -16.87 11.37 -8.58
C LYS A 24 -16.06 10.11 -8.23
N GLY A 25 -16.75 9.06 -7.75
CA GLY A 25 -16.16 7.75 -7.51
C GLY A 25 -15.31 7.63 -6.24
N ARG A 26 -14.97 6.39 -5.91
CA ARG A 26 -14.06 6.00 -4.82
C ARG A 26 -12.62 6.07 -5.33
N GLU A 27 -11.70 6.54 -4.50
CA GLU A 27 -10.27 6.60 -4.79
C GLU A 27 -9.46 6.13 -3.58
N ILE A 28 -8.33 5.47 -3.83
CA ILE A 28 -7.28 5.31 -2.84
C ILE A 28 -6.21 6.34 -3.14
N LYS A 29 -5.74 7.10 -2.15
CA LYS A 29 -4.60 8.01 -2.24
C LYS A 29 -3.42 7.39 -1.48
N LEU A 30 -2.21 7.65 -1.97
CA LEU A 30 -0.99 7.34 -1.24
C LEU A 30 -0.45 8.62 -0.61
N ASN A 31 0.22 8.50 0.53
CA ASN A 31 0.88 9.62 1.20
C ASN A 31 2.25 9.97 0.60
N TYR A 32 2.81 9.09 -0.23
CA TYR A 32 4.04 9.33 -0.99
C TYR A 32 3.79 9.19 -2.51
N SER A 33 4.58 9.92 -3.29
CA SER A 33 4.64 9.81 -4.74
C SER A 33 5.88 9.01 -5.19
N ASP A 34 5.81 8.50 -6.42
CA ASP A 34 6.93 7.89 -7.14
C ASP A 34 8.13 8.85 -7.33
N ASN A 35 7.85 10.14 -7.46
CA ASN A 35 8.88 11.15 -7.73
C ASN A 35 9.58 11.71 -6.47
N GLN A 36 9.21 11.25 -5.28
CA GLN A 36 9.77 11.78 -4.03
C GLN A 36 10.12 10.67 -3.06
N VAL A 37 11.43 10.41 -2.91
CA VAL A 37 11.96 9.50 -1.89
C VAL A 37 11.78 10.15 -0.51
N PRO A 38 11.17 9.45 0.46
CA PRO A 38 11.09 9.91 1.85
C PRO A 38 12.47 10.28 2.40
N LEU A 39 12.57 11.40 3.13
CA LEU A 39 13.84 11.91 3.67
C LEU A 39 14.61 10.87 4.48
N GLN A 40 13.89 9.99 5.18
CA GLN A 40 14.47 8.93 6.01
C GLN A 40 15.15 7.82 5.18
N LEU A 41 14.74 7.63 3.92
CA LEU A 41 15.30 6.63 3.01
C LEU A 41 16.41 7.19 2.12
N GLN A 42 16.58 8.51 2.09
CA GLN A 42 17.64 9.15 1.30
C GLN A 42 19.02 8.67 1.75
N GLY A 43 19.86 8.32 0.79
CA GLY A 43 21.19 7.73 1.02
C GLY A 43 21.19 6.21 1.24
N ARG A 44 20.02 5.56 1.35
CA ARG A 44 19.88 4.10 1.41
C ARG A 44 19.16 3.53 0.19
N VAL A 45 18.07 4.16 -0.20
CA VAL A 45 17.26 3.80 -1.36
C VAL A 45 17.48 4.87 -2.42
N ASP A 46 17.95 4.46 -3.60
CA ASP A 46 18.11 5.35 -4.75
C ASP A 46 16.76 5.66 -5.40
N GLU A 47 16.68 6.78 -6.13
CA GLU A 47 15.44 7.26 -6.75
C GLU A 47 14.86 6.25 -7.74
N ARG A 48 15.71 5.53 -8.47
CA ARG A 48 15.28 4.52 -9.43
C ARG A 48 14.64 3.32 -8.71
N LEU A 49 15.29 2.80 -7.68
CA LEU A 49 14.76 1.73 -6.84
C LEU A 49 13.41 2.13 -6.22
N TRP A 50 13.31 3.35 -5.71
CA TRP A 50 12.06 3.89 -5.17
C TRP A 50 10.97 3.95 -6.24
N HIS A 51 11.28 4.48 -7.43
CA HIS A 51 10.32 4.60 -8.53
C HIS A 51 9.82 3.22 -8.99
N ASP A 52 10.72 2.23 -9.14
CA ASP A 52 10.32 0.87 -9.52
C ASP A 52 9.44 0.20 -8.45
N PHE A 53 9.78 0.37 -7.16
CA PHE A 53 8.94 -0.08 -6.06
C PHE A 53 7.56 0.61 -6.04
N MET A 54 7.54 1.94 -6.19
CA MET A 54 6.30 2.72 -6.20
C MET A 54 5.42 2.40 -7.39
N ARG A 55 5.98 2.04 -8.56
CA ARG A 55 5.22 1.56 -9.71
C ARG A 55 4.37 0.34 -9.36
N ASP A 56 4.94 -0.63 -8.65
CA ASP A 56 4.23 -1.85 -8.25
C ASP A 56 3.17 -1.54 -7.17
N VAL A 57 3.50 -0.65 -6.22
CA VAL A 57 2.53 -0.15 -5.23
C VAL A 57 1.36 0.58 -5.88
N LEU A 58 1.62 1.38 -6.93
CA LEU A 58 0.59 2.07 -7.71
C LEU A 58 -0.29 1.08 -8.49
N ALA A 59 0.28 -0.02 -8.99
CA ALA A 59 -0.51 -1.09 -9.61
C ALA A 59 -1.44 -1.76 -8.59
N LEU A 60 -0.97 -2.01 -7.35
CA LEU A 60 -1.80 -2.56 -6.27
C LEU A 60 -2.87 -1.59 -5.80
N ARG A 61 -2.57 -0.28 -5.77
CA ARG A 61 -3.53 0.79 -5.48
C ARG A 61 -4.69 0.76 -6.48
N ALA A 62 -4.43 0.56 -7.76
CA ALA A 62 -5.45 0.52 -8.81
C ALA A 62 -6.44 -0.64 -8.66
N HIS A 63 -6.02 -1.73 -8.03
CA HIS A 63 -6.84 -2.93 -7.79
C HIS A 63 -7.37 -3.03 -6.36
N HIS A 64 -7.29 -1.95 -5.58
CA HIS A 64 -7.67 -1.99 -4.17
C HIS A 64 -9.18 -2.31 -4.01
N PRO A 65 -9.57 -3.24 -3.10
CA PRO A 65 -10.95 -3.69 -2.86
C PRO A 65 -11.99 -2.56 -2.67
N TYR A 66 -11.58 -1.46 -2.06
CA TYR A 66 -12.39 -0.23 -1.92
C TYR A 66 -12.93 0.32 -3.25
N LEU A 67 -12.17 0.16 -4.34
CA LEU A 67 -12.52 0.65 -5.67
C LEU A 67 -13.55 -0.24 -6.38
N ALA A 68 -13.74 -1.48 -5.91
CA ALA A 68 -14.71 -2.38 -6.50
C ALA A 68 -16.12 -1.78 -6.39
N SER A 69 -16.87 -1.82 -7.51
CA SER A 69 -18.29 -1.50 -7.49
C SER A 69 -19.05 -2.53 -6.64
N PRO A 70 -20.14 -2.15 -5.95
CA PRO A 70 -21.01 -3.11 -5.29
C PRO A 70 -21.54 -4.11 -6.32
N ARG A 71 -21.47 -5.41 -6.00
CA ARG A 71 -22.05 -6.45 -6.87
C ARG A 71 -23.58 -6.37 -6.82
N ALA A 72 -24.25 -6.62 -7.95
CA ALA A 72 -25.71 -6.54 -8.06
C ALA A 72 -26.48 -7.38 -7.02
N GLY A 73 -25.92 -8.52 -6.59
CA GLY A 73 -26.50 -9.34 -5.51
C GLY A 73 -26.51 -8.66 -4.14
N GLN A 74 -25.57 -7.75 -3.86
CA GLN A 74 -25.63 -6.90 -2.66
C GLN A 74 -26.69 -5.83 -2.84
N CYS A 75 -26.88 -5.23 -4.02
CA CYS A 75 -27.92 -4.21 -4.23
C CYS A 75 -29.36 -4.68 -3.89
N CYS A 76 -29.68 -5.97 -4.03
CA CYS A 76 -30.99 -6.51 -3.67
C CYS A 76 -31.23 -6.58 -2.14
N GLU A 77 -30.20 -6.89 -1.35
CA GLU A 77 -30.25 -6.80 0.12
C GLU A 77 -30.41 -5.34 0.59
N TRP A 78 -29.93 -4.40 -0.22
CA TRP A 78 -29.92 -2.97 0.06
C TRP A 78 -31.24 -2.29 -0.30
N GLY A 79 -31.93 -2.77 -1.34
CA GLY A 79 -33.29 -2.34 -1.67
C GLY A 79 -34.28 -2.59 -0.54
N PHE A 80 -34.10 -3.68 0.22
CA PHE A 80 -34.94 -3.99 1.38
C PHE A 80 -34.66 -3.08 2.59
N CYS A 81 -33.39 -2.71 2.83
CA CYS A 81 -33.03 -1.71 3.85
C CYS A 81 -33.36 -0.27 3.43
N GLY A 82 -33.37 0.06 2.13
CA GLY A 82 -33.72 1.37 1.61
C GLY A 82 -35.20 1.75 1.84
N ILE A 83 -36.10 0.76 1.85
CA ILE A 83 -37.53 0.98 2.17
C ILE A 83 -37.71 1.31 3.67
N PHE A 84 -36.91 0.71 4.56
CA PHE A 84 -36.92 1.04 5.99
C PHE A 84 -36.11 2.33 6.33
N GLY A 85 -35.05 2.62 5.58
CA GLY A 85 -34.21 3.81 5.76
C GLY A 85 -34.84 5.12 5.27
N LEU A 86 -35.84 5.06 4.39
CA LEU A 86 -36.58 6.24 3.91
C LEU A 86 -37.40 6.91 5.03
N VAL A 87 -37.68 6.20 6.12
CA VAL A 87 -38.36 6.74 7.32
C VAL A 87 -37.38 7.42 8.29
N PHE A 88 -36.07 7.13 8.22
CA PHE A 88 -35.08 7.54 9.24
C PHE A 88 -33.78 8.15 8.69
N GLY A 89 -33.80 8.78 7.50
CA GLY A 89 -32.83 9.81 7.09
C GLY A 89 -31.32 9.47 7.14
N PHE A 90 -30.94 8.20 7.24
CA PHE A 90 -29.55 7.76 7.41
C PHE A 90 -29.27 6.48 6.63
N CYS A 91 -29.03 6.58 5.32
CA CYS A 91 -28.51 5.46 4.53
C CYS A 91 -27.52 5.95 3.47
N MET A 92 -26.36 6.45 3.93
CA MET A 92 -25.17 6.62 3.09
C MET A 92 -23.97 5.86 3.68
N VAL A 93 -24.19 4.65 4.18
CA VAL A 93 -23.07 3.75 4.52
C VAL A 93 -22.71 3.02 3.22
N GLN A 94 -21.64 3.43 2.56
CA GLN A 94 -21.08 2.71 1.41
C GLN A 94 -20.19 1.56 1.93
N PRO A 95 -20.62 0.30 1.84
CA PRO A 95 -19.81 -0.83 2.25
C PRO A 95 -18.72 -1.06 1.20
N ASP A 96 -17.59 -1.55 1.67
CA ASP A 96 -16.54 -2.05 0.79
C ASP A 96 -17.00 -3.42 0.25
N SER A 97 -17.01 -3.60 -1.07
CA SER A 97 -17.49 -4.83 -1.72
C SER A 97 -16.37 -5.75 -2.21
N GLY A 98 -15.11 -5.32 -2.12
CA GLY A 98 -13.97 -6.11 -2.59
C GLY A 98 -13.46 -7.14 -1.59
N VAL A 99 -12.80 -8.18 -2.12
CA VAL A 99 -12.21 -9.27 -1.33
C VAL A 99 -10.84 -8.84 -0.82
N TYR A 100 -10.79 -8.33 0.42
CA TYR A 100 -9.54 -7.92 1.06
C TYR A 100 -8.48 -9.02 1.17
N PRO A 101 -8.79 -10.29 1.53
CA PRO A 101 -7.78 -11.33 1.67
C PRO A 101 -6.92 -11.56 0.43
N THR A 102 -7.52 -11.54 -0.77
CA THR A 102 -6.80 -11.72 -2.03
C THR A 102 -5.83 -10.58 -2.30
N TRP A 103 -6.32 -9.35 -2.18
CA TRP A 103 -5.49 -8.17 -2.37
C TRP A 103 -4.36 -8.08 -1.33
N LEU A 104 -4.62 -8.45 -0.07
CA LEU A 104 -3.58 -8.51 0.96
C LEU A 104 -2.49 -9.56 0.65
N ALA A 105 -2.86 -10.71 0.07
CA ALA A 105 -1.90 -11.71 -0.38
C ALA A 105 -1.04 -11.19 -1.53
N GLU A 106 -1.63 -10.47 -2.50
CA GLU A 106 -0.88 -9.82 -3.59
C GLU A 106 0.10 -8.76 -3.04
N VAL A 107 -0.32 -7.96 -2.07
CA VAL A 107 0.56 -7.00 -1.39
C VAL A 107 1.71 -7.73 -0.69
N GLN A 108 1.42 -8.79 0.06
CA GLN A 108 2.46 -9.56 0.75
C GLN A 108 3.45 -10.19 -0.24
N GLN A 109 2.97 -10.77 -1.34
CA GLN A 109 3.83 -11.34 -2.38
C GLN A 109 4.76 -10.29 -3.01
N MET A 110 4.23 -9.09 -3.28
CA MET A 110 5.02 -7.97 -3.78
C MET A 110 6.07 -7.52 -2.75
N LEU A 111 5.70 -7.43 -1.47
CA LEU A 111 6.67 -7.14 -0.40
C LEU A 111 7.77 -8.19 -0.31
N ASP A 112 7.43 -9.48 -0.38
CA ASP A 112 8.39 -10.58 -0.31
C ASP A 112 9.41 -10.52 -1.48
N ALA A 113 8.94 -10.15 -2.68
CA ALA A 113 9.81 -9.96 -3.85
C ALA A 113 10.80 -8.80 -3.65
N TRP A 114 10.35 -7.68 -3.07
CA TRP A 114 11.18 -6.50 -2.82
C TRP A 114 12.01 -6.59 -1.53
N GLN A 115 11.66 -7.50 -0.61
CA GLN A 115 12.26 -7.61 0.72
C GLN A 115 13.77 -7.78 0.65
N SER A 116 14.26 -8.66 -0.22
CA SER A 116 15.70 -8.91 -0.37
C SER A 116 16.49 -7.66 -0.80
N VAL A 117 15.93 -6.87 -1.72
CA VAL A 117 16.57 -5.67 -2.27
C VAL A 117 16.62 -4.57 -1.21
N PHE A 118 15.51 -4.34 -0.49
CA PHE A 118 15.46 -3.34 0.58
C PHE A 118 16.33 -3.74 1.78
N GLN A 119 16.40 -5.03 2.12
CA GLN A 119 17.24 -5.52 3.21
C GLN A 119 18.73 -5.28 2.96
N GLN A 120 19.20 -5.41 1.72
CA GLN A 120 20.58 -5.04 1.33
C GLN A 120 20.88 -3.55 1.57
N ARG A 121 19.86 -2.70 1.63
CA ARG A 121 19.95 -1.27 1.95
C ARG A 121 19.68 -0.97 3.43
N GLY A 122 19.56 -2.00 4.26
CA GLY A 122 19.24 -1.86 5.68
C GLY A 122 17.83 -1.35 5.92
N VAL A 123 16.87 -1.75 5.09
CA VAL A 123 15.44 -1.45 5.23
C VAL A 123 14.65 -2.75 5.21
N SER A 124 13.76 -2.95 6.18
CA SER A 124 12.83 -4.07 6.23
C SER A 124 11.44 -3.60 5.85
N LEU A 125 10.74 -4.33 4.99
CA LEU A 125 9.35 -4.07 4.63
C LEU A 125 8.43 -4.97 5.46
N SER A 126 7.26 -4.46 5.84
CA SER A 126 6.18 -5.25 6.43
C SER A 126 4.82 -4.66 6.10
N LEU A 127 3.82 -5.52 5.94
CA LEU A 127 2.43 -5.10 5.80
C LEU A 127 1.80 -4.96 7.18
N GLN A 128 1.18 -3.81 7.44
CA GLN A 128 0.50 -3.54 8.70
C GLN A 128 -0.98 -3.28 8.43
N ILE A 129 -1.83 -3.95 9.21
CA ILE A 129 -3.29 -3.95 9.02
C ILE A 129 -3.93 -3.69 10.38
N THR A 130 -4.63 -2.56 10.50
CA THR A 130 -5.48 -2.28 11.65
C THR A 130 -6.83 -1.73 11.15
N LYS A 131 -7.17 -0.48 11.50
CA LYS A 131 -8.25 0.27 10.84
C LYS A 131 -7.83 0.83 9.47
N LEU A 132 -6.53 1.03 9.29
CA LEU A 132 -5.90 1.46 8.05
C LEU A 132 -4.94 0.36 7.57
N ILE A 133 -4.59 0.41 6.29
CA ILE A 133 -3.61 -0.50 5.69
C ILE A 133 -2.43 0.32 5.21
N TRP A 134 -1.23 -0.09 5.61
CA TRP A 134 0.02 0.58 5.21
C TRP A 134 1.17 -0.41 5.08
N ILE A 135 2.15 -0.05 4.26
CA ILE A 135 3.46 -0.71 4.18
C ILE A 135 4.38 0.04 5.14
N GLN A 136 4.90 -0.67 6.13
CA GLN A 136 5.89 -0.14 7.06
C GLN A 136 7.28 -0.51 6.57
N MET A 137 8.15 0.50 6.49
CA MET A 137 9.55 0.38 6.15
C MET A 137 10.37 0.73 7.40
N ASP A 138 10.97 -0.27 8.04
CA ASP A 138 11.82 -0.09 9.21
C ASP A 138 13.28 -0.01 8.77
N ILE A 139 13.94 1.06 9.16
CA ILE A 139 15.31 1.40 8.78
C ILE A 139 16.23 0.90 9.89
N THR A 140 17.09 -0.06 9.58
CA THR A 140 18.06 -0.61 10.53
C THR A 140 19.10 0.46 10.85
N GLN A 141 19.14 0.94 12.09
CA GLN A 141 20.10 1.96 12.51
C GLN A 141 21.54 1.43 12.60
N ASN A 142 21.73 0.10 12.53
CA ASN A 142 23.02 -0.54 12.72
C ASN A 142 23.46 -1.30 11.44
N PRO A 143 24.37 -0.74 10.61
CA PRO A 143 24.82 -1.39 9.39
C PRO A 143 25.73 -2.62 9.62
N GLN A 144 26.19 -2.87 10.86
CA GLN A 144 27.07 -3.99 11.19
C GLN A 144 26.38 -5.36 11.33
N ASN A 145 25.04 -5.40 11.37
CA ASN A 145 24.29 -6.65 11.30
C ASN A 145 23.78 -6.97 9.88
N ALA A 146 24.10 -6.12 8.88
CA ALA A 146 23.98 -6.51 7.49
C ALA A 146 25.15 -7.46 7.19
N ILE A 147 24.84 -8.76 7.08
CA ILE A 147 25.78 -9.86 6.89
C ILE A 147 26.95 -9.48 5.95
N PRO A 148 28.22 -9.61 6.37
CA PRO A 148 29.33 -9.49 5.45
C PRO A 148 29.52 -10.81 4.69
N SER A 149 29.28 -10.82 3.39
CA SER A 149 29.71 -11.91 2.47
C SER A 149 29.83 -11.32 1.07
N GLN A 150 30.99 -10.71 0.79
CA GLN A 150 32.10 -11.28 0.01
C GLN A 150 31.89 -11.24 -1.52
N GLY A 151 32.75 -10.46 -2.19
CA GLY A 151 33.15 -10.72 -3.58
C GLY A 151 32.56 -9.78 -4.62
N ASN A 152 33.44 -9.01 -5.26
CA ASN A 152 33.25 -8.35 -6.56
C ASN A 152 32.39 -9.16 -7.54
N VAL A 153 31.30 -8.58 -8.05
CA VAL A 153 31.12 -8.32 -9.49
C VAL A 153 29.91 -7.39 -9.70
N ALA A 154 30.08 -6.40 -10.57
CA ALA A 154 28.98 -5.64 -11.14
C ALA A 154 28.01 -6.59 -11.86
N GLN A 155 26.84 -6.86 -11.27
CA GLN A 155 25.79 -7.65 -11.90
C GLN A 155 24.59 -6.75 -12.15
N GLY A 156 24.29 -6.54 -13.43
CA GLY A 156 23.08 -5.89 -13.87
C GLY A 156 21.84 -6.58 -13.28
N TYR A 157 20.90 -5.75 -12.82
CA TYR A 157 19.63 -6.19 -12.30
C TYR A 157 18.90 -7.08 -13.32
N PRO A 158 18.55 -8.35 -12.99
CA PRO A 158 17.64 -9.11 -13.82
C PRO A 158 16.26 -8.46 -13.72
N VAL A 159 15.80 -7.91 -14.84
CA VAL A 159 14.41 -7.48 -15.02
C VAL A 159 13.52 -8.74 -15.00
N PRO A 160 12.45 -8.79 -14.17
CA PRO A 160 11.50 -9.88 -14.26
C PRO A 160 10.88 -9.88 -15.66
N LYS A 161 11.03 -11.01 -16.37
CA LYS A 161 10.40 -11.20 -17.67
C LYS A 161 8.90 -11.36 -17.45
N THR A 162 8.14 -10.54 -18.17
CA THR A 162 6.70 -10.68 -18.38
C THR A 162 6.39 -11.89 -19.25
#